data_AF-A0A432K0V5-F1
#
_entry.id   AF-A0A432K0V5-F1
#
_cell.length_a   1.000
_cell.length_b   1.000
_cell.length_c   1.000
_cell.angle_alpha   90.00
_cell.angle_beta   90.00
_cell.angle_gamma   90.00
#
_symmetry.space_group_name_H-M   'P 1'
#
loop_
_entity.id
_entity.type
_entity.pdbx_description
1 polymer ?
#
loop_
_entity_poly.entity_id
_entity_poly.type
_entity_poly.pdbx_seq_one_letter_code
_entity_poly.pdbx_strand_id
1 'polypeptide(L)'
;MSKQKYHIIIKFTPNDNISGAGHEKGWVDYFTDFLKAGINYQLKKPLEISYKNELELITKDDFDQADLIFYILSPAMVFASNINQDSAELEQAFNFDIPLINSKIKKVFKAPVDIADLPLSLSTPTYYRFYDHGILNEEDYQTYEGWNKFQDNESYWKVFADVLLDTLKILGGEEINIKNTVFISDKNKSYYEARNSIKRELKANETEVFPDEDFSIEANYMEDPELFYLKKCDMALHFPDEFIDLTNEERRNAFNKLPSIRRLIWFSPNEGLKPEKKAKYNELKVQLKPYQNIEAVESTIEELKDIIKDNLEKINQSTEIKEESLKKIIYIISDTKINSGDINELSPDKSIEENFELKIIDFVENVTDYRHLHYELLRNADYFFILYFKNNLPWLNSMSSEIRKAPGFRNDKDILGKYIIYGNQAKIVKENFEGFNLIEKEKPNQMMGIIKKL
;
A
#
# COMPACT_ATOMS: atom_id res chain seq x y z
N MET A 1 -6.31 -7.29 40.81
CA MET A 1 -5.95 -6.63 39.53
C MET A 1 -7.24 -6.37 38.78
N SER A 2 -7.65 -5.11 38.65
CA SER A 2 -8.81 -4.72 37.86
C SER A 2 -8.63 -5.22 36.43
N LYS A 3 -9.58 -6.01 35.90
CA LYS A 3 -9.59 -6.30 34.46
C LYS A 3 -9.85 -4.97 33.77
N GLN A 4 -8.81 -4.38 33.19
CA GLN A 4 -8.91 -3.17 32.38
C GLN A 4 -9.99 -3.41 31.32
N LYS A 5 -11.06 -2.62 31.39
CA LYS A 5 -12.19 -2.65 30.47
C LYS A 5 -11.87 -1.74 29.28
N TYR A 6 -12.44 -2.06 28.12
CA TYR A 6 -12.45 -1.10 27.03
C TYR A 6 -13.58 -0.10 27.25
N HIS A 7 -13.33 1.16 26.94
CA HIS A 7 -14.30 2.25 27.05
C HIS A 7 -14.51 2.92 25.69
N ILE A 8 -15.75 2.90 25.21
CA ILE A 8 -16.16 3.57 23.98
C ILE A 8 -17.17 4.67 24.33
N ILE A 9 -16.99 5.85 23.74
CA ILE A 9 -17.99 6.92 23.77
C ILE A 9 -18.75 6.94 22.45
N ILE A 10 -20.07 7.04 22.49
CA ILE A 10 -20.92 7.20 21.31
C ILE A 10 -21.65 8.54 21.42
N LYS A 11 -21.34 9.44 20.50
CA LYS A 11 -21.97 10.75 20.38
C LYS A 11 -23.02 10.74 19.27
N PHE A 12 -24.25 11.13 19.58
CA PHE A 12 -25.38 11.13 18.65
C PHE A 12 -26.45 12.15 19.07
N THR A 13 -27.36 12.53 18.18
CA THR A 13 -28.58 13.27 18.55
C THR A 13 -29.71 12.29 18.89
N PRO A 14 -30.58 12.53 19.90
CA PRO A 14 -31.75 11.71 20.18
C PRO A 14 -32.64 11.45 18.97
N ASN A 15 -32.68 12.38 18.01
CA ASN A 15 -33.38 12.19 16.73
C ASN A 15 -32.84 10.98 15.95
N ASP A 16 -31.56 10.66 16.13
CA ASP A 16 -30.96 9.51 15.49
C ASP A 16 -31.30 8.17 16.14
N ASN A 17 -31.82 8.18 17.36
CA ASN A 17 -32.18 6.98 18.12
C ASN A 17 -33.69 6.88 18.38
N ILE A 18 -34.52 7.51 17.55
CA ILE A 18 -35.98 7.35 17.64
C ILE A 18 -36.34 5.89 17.31
N SER A 19 -37.11 5.25 18.19
CA SER A 19 -37.60 3.89 18.01
C SER A 19 -38.72 3.84 16.96
N GLY A 20 -38.69 2.85 16.07
CA GLY A 20 -39.78 2.60 15.13
C GLY A 20 -41.06 2.14 15.83
N ALA A 21 -42.21 2.32 15.17
CA ALA A 21 -43.50 1.88 15.70
C ALA A 21 -43.49 0.39 16.09
N GLY A 22 -43.69 0.10 17.39
CA GLY A 22 -43.69 -1.26 17.93
C GLY A 22 -42.34 -1.79 18.40
N HIS A 23 -41.28 -0.97 18.40
CA HIS A 23 -39.96 -1.32 18.93
C HIS A 23 -39.59 -0.43 20.13
N GLU A 24 -38.84 -0.98 21.09
CA GLU A 24 -38.33 -0.23 22.26
C GLU A 24 -36.97 0.44 21.99
N LYS A 25 -36.24 -0.01 20.96
CA LYS A 25 -34.88 0.42 20.64
C LYS A 25 -34.82 1.18 19.32
N GLY A 26 -33.96 2.21 19.28
CA GLY A 26 -33.64 2.98 18.10
C GLY A 26 -32.41 2.45 17.34
N TRP A 27 -32.00 3.18 16.30
CA TRP A 27 -30.86 2.78 15.44
C TRP A 27 -29.54 2.72 16.21
N VAL A 28 -29.27 3.70 17.07
CA VAL A 28 -28.03 3.79 17.85
C VAL A 28 -27.99 2.65 18.87
N ASP A 29 -29.12 2.34 19.51
CA ASP A 29 -29.21 1.20 20.44
C ASP A 29 -28.78 -0.11 19.77
N TYR A 30 -29.33 -0.40 18.59
CA TYR A 30 -28.96 -1.62 17.85
C TYR A 30 -27.49 -1.63 17.43
N PHE A 31 -26.99 -0.51 16.90
CA PHE A 31 -25.57 -0.36 16.57
C PHE A 31 -24.68 -0.68 17.79
N THR A 32 -25.03 -0.15 18.97
CA THR A 32 -24.26 -0.39 20.20
C THR A 32 -24.33 -1.84 20.66
N ASP A 33 -25.51 -2.46 20.59
CA ASP A 33 -25.72 -3.85 21.01
C ASP A 33 -24.90 -4.81 20.16
N PHE A 34 -24.92 -4.62 18.83
CA PHE A 34 -24.14 -5.43 17.90
C PHE A 34 -22.64 -5.22 18.11
N LEU A 35 -22.21 -3.97 18.36
CA LEU A 35 -20.79 -3.65 18.56
C LEU A 35 -20.28 -4.31 19.84
N LYS A 36 -21.06 -4.19 20.91
CA LYS A 36 -20.79 -4.81 22.20
C LYS A 36 -20.78 -6.33 22.11
N ALA A 37 -21.71 -6.93 21.38
CA ALA A 37 -21.75 -8.37 21.16
C ALA A 37 -20.50 -8.86 20.40
N GLY A 38 -20.15 -8.20 19.30
CA GLY A 38 -18.99 -8.55 18.47
C GLY A 38 -17.66 -8.43 19.22
N ILE A 39 -17.45 -7.31 19.93
CA ILE A 39 -16.22 -7.07 20.69
C ILE A 39 -16.08 -8.04 21.86
N ASN A 40 -17.14 -8.26 22.64
CA ASN A 40 -17.10 -9.20 23.76
C ASN A 40 -16.85 -10.64 23.28
N TYR A 41 -17.39 -11.02 22.12
CA TYR A 41 -17.17 -12.33 21.52
C TYR A 41 -15.69 -12.55 21.18
N GLN A 42 -15.02 -11.56 20.57
CA GLN A 42 -13.64 -11.69 20.11
C GLN A 42 -12.59 -11.44 21.20
N LEU A 43 -12.67 -10.30 21.90
CA LEU A 43 -11.60 -9.87 22.82
C LEU A 43 -11.73 -10.45 24.23
N LYS A 44 -12.88 -11.05 24.58
CA LYS A 44 -13.17 -11.63 25.91
C LYS A 44 -12.91 -10.68 27.10
N LYS A 45 -12.81 -9.37 26.84
CA LYS A 45 -12.72 -8.29 27.83
C LYS A 45 -14.05 -7.54 27.87
N PRO A 46 -14.45 -6.99 29.02
CA PRO A 46 -15.71 -6.27 29.12
C PRO A 46 -15.59 -4.93 28.39
N LEU A 47 -16.56 -4.66 27.50
CA LEU A 47 -16.75 -3.36 26.89
C LEU A 47 -17.76 -2.51 27.68
N GLU A 48 -17.34 -1.29 28.01
CA GLU A 48 -18.16 -0.22 28.56
C GLU A 48 -18.45 0.81 27.46
N ILE A 49 -19.73 1.15 27.28
CA ILE A 49 -20.17 2.15 26.31
C ILE A 49 -20.86 3.26 27.11
N SER A 50 -20.40 4.50 26.93
CA SER A 50 -21.07 5.69 27.44
C SER A 50 -21.60 6.53 26.28
N TYR A 51 -22.67 7.27 26.55
CA TYR A 51 -23.37 8.08 25.56
C TYR A 51 -23.15 9.56 25.82
N LYS A 52 -23.02 10.34 24.74
CA LYS A 52 -23.13 11.79 24.77
C LYS A 52 -24.13 12.27 23.74
N ASN A 53 -25.01 13.18 24.13
CA ASN A 53 -25.93 13.80 23.20
C ASN A 53 -25.26 14.95 22.41
N GLU A 54 -26.00 15.55 21.48
CA GLU A 54 -25.53 16.63 20.60
C GLU A 54 -25.11 17.90 21.36
N LEU A 55 -25.66 18.13 22.56
CA LEU A 55 -25.38 19.30 23.40
C LEU A 55 -24.17 19.07 24.33
N GLU A 56 -23.84 17.83 24.66
CA GLU A 56 -22.75 17.50 25.57
C GLU A 56 -21.40 17.51 24.83
N LEU A 57 -20.45 18.32 25.29
CA LEU A 57 -19.13 18.43 24.66
C LEU A 57 -18.30 17.15 24.84
N ILE A 58 -17.51 16.83 23.80
CA ILE A 58 -16.38 15.90 23.92
C ILE A 58 -15.17 16.70 24.38
N THR A 59 -14.72 16.43 25.60
CA THR A 59 -13.61 17.12 26.25
C THR A 59 -12.31 16.35 26.10
N LYS A 60 -11.19 16.97 26.47
CA LYS A 60 -9.91 16.28 26.59
C LYS A 60 -9.98 15.04 27.51
N ASP A 61 -10.67 15.16 28.63
CA ASP A 61 -10.80 14.05 29.61
C ASP A 61 -11.54 12.86 29.00
N ASP A 62 -12.60 13.14 28.22
CA ASP A 62 -13.31 12.11 27.46
C ASP A 62 -12.39 11.41 26.46
N PHE A 63 -11.55 12.17 25.75
CA PHE A 63 -10.59 11.64 24.78
C PHE A 63 -9.48 10.81 25.44
N ASP A 64 -8.98 11.25 26.59
CA ASP A 64 -7.92 10.55 27.33
C ASP A 64 -8.44 9.24 27.94
N GLN A 65 -9.67 9.22 28.43
CA GLN A 65 -10.28 8.05 29.07
C GLN A 65 -10.85 7.02 28.08
N ALA A 66 -11.39 7.47 26.95
CA ALA A 66 -11.94 6.58 25.95
C ALA A 66 -10.84 5.89 25.13
N ASP A 67 -11.04 4.62 24.81
CA ASP A 67 -10.23 3.93 23.80
C ASP A 67 -10.65 4.36 22.39
N LEU A 68 -11.95 4.60 22.18
CA LEU A 68 -12.53 5.03 20.89
C LEU A 68 -13.75 5.93 21.11
N ILE A 69 -13.97 6.87 20.19
CA ILE A 69 -15.13 7.77 20.17
C ILE A 69 -15.81 7.66 18.80
N PHE A 70 -17.08 7.25 18.80
CA PHE A 70 -17.90 7.24 17.60
C PHE A 70 -18.80 8.47 17.53
N TYR A 71 -18.75 9.18 16.40
CA TYR A 71 -19.73 10.19 16.03
C TYR A 71 -20.75 9.58 15.07
N ILE A 72 -22.00 9.50 15.50
CA ILE A 72 -23.11 9.15 14.62
C ILE A 72 -23.54 10.43 13.90
N LEU A 73 -23.24 10.50 12.61
CA LEU A 73 -23.46 11.68 11.77
C LEU A 73 -24.74 11.52 10.95
N SER A 74 -25.57 12.55 11.06
CA SER A 74 -26.78 12.80 10.27
C SER A 74 -26.89 14.30 10.05
N PRO A 75 -27.72 14.78 9.10
CA PRO A 75 -27.98 16.21 8.98
C PRO A 75 -28.41 16.83 10.32
N ALA A 76 -29.28 16.14 11.07
CA ALA A 76 -29.71 16.59 12.38
C ALA A 76 -28.54 16.74 13.36
N MET A 77 -27.60 15.79 13.37
CA MET A 77 -26.39 15.91 14.19
C MET A 77 -25.54 17.11 13.77
N VAL A 78 -25.27 17.30 12.47
CA VAL A 78 -24.42 18.41 12.01
C VAL A 78 -25.03 19.78 12.33
N PHE A 79 -26.35 19.93 12.16
CA PHE A 79 -27.02 21.21 12.41
C PHE A 79 -27.31 21.50 13.89
N ALA A 80 -27.60 20.47 14.70
CA ALA A 80 -28.04 20.66 16.09
C ALA A 80 -26.93 20.49 17.13
N SER A 81 -25.76 19.96 16.75
CA SER A 81 -24.72 19.59 17.70
C SER A 81 -23.63 20.63 17.91
N ASN A 82 -22.94 20.46 19.03
CA ASN A 82 -21.70 21.15 19.33
C ASN A 82 -20.47 20.54 18.63
N ILE A 83 -20.62 19.88 17.47
CA ILE A 83 -19.51 19.25 16.72
C ILE A 83 -18.35 20.22 16.45
N ASN A 84 -18.65 21.48 16.12
CA ASN A 84 -17.62 22.50 15.91
C ASN A 84 -16.88 22.87 17.20
N GLN A 85 -17.56 22.84 18.34
CA GLN A 85 -16.96 23.11 19.64
C GLN A 85 -16.14 21.92 20.11
N ASP A 86 -16.61 20.69 19.90
CA ASP A 86 -15.85 19.46 20.16
C ASP A 86 -14.52 19.48 19.39
N SER A 87 -14.57 19.78 18.08
CA SER A 87 -13.39 19.88 17.24
C SER A 87 -12.42 20.94 17.76
N ALA A 88 -12.91 22.14 18.07
CA ALA A 88 -12.07 23.21 18.59
C ALA A 88 -11.42 22.86 19.94
N GLU A 89 -12.16 22.23 20.84
CA GLU A 89 -11.67 21.78 22.15
C GLU A 89 -10.57 20.74 22.00
N LEU A 90 -10.78 19.72 21.17
CA LEU A 90 -9.79 18.66 20.93
C LEU A 90 -8.56 19.17 20.18
N GLU A 91 -8.76 19.95 19.13
CA GLU A 91 -7.65 20.54 18.36
C GLU A 91 -6.77 21.43 19.25
N GLN A 92 -7.37 22.23 20.13
CA GLN A 92 -6.59 23.01 21.10
C GLN A 92 -5.92 22.13 22.16
N ALA A 93 -6.63 21.15 22.71
CA ALA A 93 -6.11 20.25 23.74
C ALA A 93 -4.90 19.42 23.29
N PHE A 94 -4.83 19.11 21.99
CA PHE A 94 -3.79 18.29 21.37
C PHE A 94 -2.92 19.06 20.37
N ASN A 95 -2.85 20.39 20.46
CA ASN A 95 -2.00 21.25 19.63
C ASN A 95 -2.11 20.97 18.11
N PHE A 96 -3.33 20.74 17.62
CA PHE A 96 -3.63 20.42 16.23
C PHE A 96 -2.94 19.14 15.71
N ASP A 97 -2.63 18.19 16.59
CA ASP A 97 -2.22 16.83 16.20
C ASP A 97 -3.43 16.05 15.66
N ILE A 98 -3.83 16.38 14.43
CA ILE A 98 -4.96 15.75 13.73
C ILE A 98 -4.77 14.22 13.61
N PRO A 99 -3.57 13.68 13.29
CA PRO A 99 -3.35 12.23 13.31
C PRO A 99 -3.66 11.58 14.66
N LEU A 100 -3.22 12.16 15.78
CA LEU A 100 -3.52 11.65 17.11
C LEU A 100 -5.03 11.67 17.37
N ILE A 101 -5.72 12.77 17.07
CA ILE A 101 -7.16 12.90 17.27
C ILE A 101 -7.92 11.82 16.45
N ASN A 102 -7.54 11.63 15.19
CA ASN A 102 -8.14 10.66 14.28
C ASN A 102 -7.88 9.20 14.66
N SER A 103 -6.84 8.92 15.45
CA SER A 103 -6.55 7.56 15.89
C SER A 103 -7.70 6.97 16.73
N LYS A 104 -8.40 7.82 17.50
CA LYS A 104 -9.50 7.42 18.37
C LYS A 104 -10.89 7.79 17.86
N ILE A 105 -11.01 8.77 16.95
CA ILE A 105 -12.32 9.22 16.47
C ILE A 105 -12.74 8.47 15.21
N LYS A 106 -13.94 7.91 15.24
CA LYS A 106 -14.59 7.20 14.13
C LYS A 106 -15.93 7.85 13.80
N LYS A 107 -16.23 7.98 12.51
CA LYS A 107 -17.45 8.65 12.03
C LYS A 107 -18.36 7.62 11.37
N VAL A 108 -19.63 7.66 11.72
CA VAL A 108 -20.64 6.73 11.27
C VAL A 108 -21.77 7.54 10.67
N PHE A 109 -21.77 7.66 9.36
CA PHE A 109 -22.81 8.38 8.63
C PHE A 109 -24.06 7.51 8.54
N LYS A 110 -25.06 7.82 9.36
CA LYS A 110 -26.37 7.19 9.31
C LYS A 110 -27.21 7.72 8.13
N ALA A 111 -26.93 8.94 7.69
CA ALA A 111 -27.57 9.62 6.57
C ALA A 111 -26.53 10.43 5.78
N PRO A 112 -26.81 10.81 4.51
CA PRO A 112 -25.94 11.68 3.73
C PRO A 112 -25.66 12.99 4.46
N VAL A 113 -24.38 13.34 4.52
CA VAL A 113 -23.85 14.59 5.07
C VAL A 113 -22.64 14.94 4.22
N ASP A 114 -22.53 16.20 3.80
CA ASP A 114 -21.35 16.68 3.09
C ASP A 114 -20.16 16.73 4.06
N ILE A 115 -19.04 16.11 3.66
CA ILE A 115 -17.79 16.12 4.44
C ILE A 115 -17.26 17.56 4.57
N ALA A 116 -17.53 18.42 3.59
CA ALA A 116 -17.17 19.83 3.63
C ALA A 116 -17.86 20.62 4.75
N ASP A 117 -19.00 20.12 5.25
CA ASP A 117 -19.72 20.72 6.38
C ASP A 117 -19.16 20.28 7.74
N LEU A 118 -18.23 19.33 7.77
CA LEU A 118 -17.60 18.85 9.00
C LEU A 118 -16.35 19.67 9.34
N PRO A 119 -16.08 19.92 10.64
CA PRO A 119 -14.87 20.60 11.05
C PRO A 119 -13.62 19.73 10.84
N LEU A 120 -12.43 20.34 10.87
CA LEU A 120 -11.18 19.72 10.42
C LEU A 120 -10.91 18.33 11.05
N SER A 121 -10.95 18.24 12.38
CA SER A 121 -10.75 16.96 13.10
C SER A 121 -11.80 15.88 12.82
N LEU A 122 -12.95 16.23 12.23
CA LEU A 122 -14.01 15.29 11.85
C LEU A 122 -14.16 15.12 10.33
N SER A 123 -13.54 15.98 9.52
CA SER A 123 -13.50 15.91 8.05
C SER A 123 -12.51 14.88 7.50
N THR A 124 -11.87 14.10 8.39
CA THR A 124 -10.80 13.16 8.01
C THR A 124 -11.38 11.90 7.36
N PRO A 125 -10.63 11.21 6.50
CA PRO A 125 -11.21 10.27 5.53
C PRO A 125 -11.80 8.99 6.15
N THR A 126 -11.42 8.59 7.37
CA THR A 126 -11.95 7.34 7.95
C THR A 126 -13.39 7.51 8.45
N TYR A 127 -14.35 6.91 7.74
CA TYR A 127 -15.77 6.90 8.12
C TYR A 127 -16.54 5.69 7.58
N TYR A 128 -17.71 5.42 8.13
CA TYR A 128 -18.59 4.31 7.75
C TYR A 128 -19.94 4.83 7.29
N ARG A 129 -20.38 4.46 6.08
CA ARG A 129 -21.66 4.92 5.49
C ARG A 129 -22.74 3.86 5.63
N PHE A 130 -23.76 4.14 6.44
CA PHE A 130 -24.93 3.30 6.70
C PHE A 130 -26.18 3.81 5.95
N TYR A 131 -26.03 4.13 4.67
CA TYR A 131 -27.12 4.50 3.75
C TYR A 131 -26.80 4.03 2.33
N ASP A 132 -27.80 4.03 1.43
CA ASP A 132 -27.64 3.54 0.05
C ASP A 132 -26.74 4.47 -0.80
N HIS A 133 -25.84 3.85 -1.58
CA HIS A 133 -24.83 4.50 -2.42
C HIS A 133 -25.36 4.85 -3.81
N GLY A 134 -26.51 4.31 -4.21
CA GLY A 134 -27.09 4.47 -5.55
C GLY A 134 -27.70 5.83 -5.84
N ILE A 135 -27.79 6.73 -4.84
CA ILE A 135 -28.61 7.93 -4.95
C ILE A 135 -27.68 9.15 -4.97
N LEU A 136 -27.45 9.66 -6.18
CA LEU A 136 -26.69 10.88 -6.47
C LEU A 136 -27.35 12.16 -5.90
N ASN A 137 -28.58 12.05 -5.39
CA ASN A 137 -29.34 13.14 -4.81
C ASN A 137 -29.50 12.93 -3.30
N GLU A 138 -29.02 13.90 -2.51
CA GLU A 138 -29.19 13.97 -1.06
C GLU A 138 -30.66 14.03 -0.61
N GLU A 139 -31.60 14.21 -1.55
CA GLU A 139 -33.04 14.35 -1.27
C GLU A 139 -33.80 13.00 -1.21
N ASP A 140 -33.30 11.93 -1.82
CA ASP A 140 -34.03 10.66 -1.98
C ASP A 140 -33.31 9.44 -1.36
N TYR A 141 -32.56 9.61 -0.26
CA TYR A 141 -31.89 8.47 0.40
C TYR A 141 -32.85 7.62 1.24
N GLN A 142 -32.63 6.31 1.26
CA GLN A 142 -33.24 5.42 2.25
C GLN A 142 -32.28 5.21 3.41
N THR A 143 -32.67 5.71 4.59
CA THR A 143 -32.05 5.30 5.85
C THR A 143 -32.42 3.85 6.15
N TYR A 144 -31.50 3.12 6.78
CA TYR A 144 -31.80 1.81 7.34
C TYR A 144 -32.62 1.96 8.64
N GLU A 145 -33.87 2.42 8.53
CA GLU A 145 -34.77 2.64 9.67
C GLU A 145 -35.66 1.42 9.94
N GLY A 146 -35.65 0.95 11.19
CA GLY A 146 -36.53 -0.08 11.74
C GLY A 146 -35.93 -1.50 11.79
N TRP A 147 -36.12 -2.20 12.92
CA TRP A 147 -35.62 -3.56 13.23
C TRP A 147 -35.76 -4.56 12.07
N ASN A 148 -36.89 -4.56 11.36
CA ASN A 148 -37.17 -5.47 10.25
C ASN A 148 -36.35 -5.17 8.98
N LYS A 149 -35.68 -4.01 8.89
CA LYS A 149 -34.74 -3.69 7.81
C LYS A 149 -33.28 -3.98 8.16
N PHE A 150 -32.95 -4.31 9.42
CA PHE A 150 -31.57 -4.65 9.80
C PHE A 150 -31.22 -6.11 9.55
N GLN A 151 -32.13 -7.05 9.85
CA GLN A 151 -31.82 -8.49 9.78
C GLN A 151 -31.51 -8.98 8.36
N ASP A 152 -32.24 -8.48 7.36
CA ASP A 152 -32.14 -8.98 5.99
C ASP A 152 -31.32 -8.06 5.06
N ASN A 153 -30.71 -6.99 5.59
CA ASN A 153 -29.97 -6.03 4.77
C ASN A 153 -28.48 -6.35 4.75
N GLU A 154 -28.05 -7.03 3.69
CA GLU A 154 -26.67 -7.44 3.46
C GLU A 154 -25.69 -6.25 3.46
N SER A 155 -26.10 -5.09 2.92
CA SER A 155 -25.26 -3.88 2.86
C SER A 155 -25.00 -3.29 4.24
N TYR A 156 -26.00 -3.28 5.12
CA TYR A 156 -25.82 -2.87 6.52
C TYR A 156 -24.77 -3.74 7.21
N TRP A 157 -24.90 -5.06 7.11
CA TRP A 157 -23.99 -5.99 7.78
C TRP A 157 -22.58 -5.96 7.22
N LYS A 158 -22.42 -5.69 5.92
CA LYS A 158 -21.11 -5.47 5.29
C LYS A 158 -20.39 -4.28 5.91
N VAL A 159 -21.05 -3.13 6.03
CA VAL A 159 -20.46 -1.93 6.65
C VAL A 159 -20.24 -2.15 8.14
N PHE A 160 -21.16 -2.83 8.82
CA PHE A 160 -21.01 -3.15 10.23
C PHE A 160 -19.82 -4.08 10.51
N ALA A 161 -19.56 -5.05 9.64
CA ALA A 161 -18.38 -5.90 9.73
C ALA A 161 -17.09 -5.09 9.63
N ASP A 162 -17.06 -4.07 8.77
CA ASP A 162 -15.93 -3.14 8.64
C ASP A 162 -15.71 -2.35 9.95
N VAL A 163 -16.77 -1.78 10.50
CA VAL A 163 -16.74 -1.11 11.82
C VAL A 163 -16.17 -2.04 12.89
N LEU A 164 -16.67 -3.27 12.96
CA LEU A 164 -16.25 -4.22 13.97
C LEU A 164 -14.77 -4.61 13.82
N LEU A 165 -14.32 -4.92 12.59
CA LEU A 165 -12.94 -5.28 12.31
C LEU A 165 -11.96 -4.16 12.70
N ASP A 166 -12.25 -2.93 12.29
CA ASP A 166 -11.40 -1.78 12.60
C ASP A 166 -11.38 -1.48 14.10
N THR A 167 -12.53 -1.62 14.77
CA THR A 167 -12.61 -1.46 16.22
C THR A 167 -11.79 -2.52 16.95
N LEU A 168 -11.88 -3.78 16.51
CA LEU A 168 -11.11 -4.88 17.09
C LEU A 168 -9.61 -4.68 16.91
N LYS A 169 -9.17 -4.20 15.75
CA LYS A 169 -7.77 -3.86 15.47
C LYS A 169 -7.24 -2.81 16.45
N ILE A 170 -7.99 -1.74 16.67
CA ILE A 170 -7.61 -0.65 17.58
C ILE A 170 -7.59 -1.12 19.03
N LEU A 171 -8.65 -1.80 19.50
CA LEU A 171 -8.76 -2.24 20.89
C LEU A 171 -7.83 -3.41 21.22
N GLY A 172 -7.64 -4.32 20.28
CA GLY A 172 -6.79 -5.51 20.43
C GLY A 172 -5.32 -5.17 20.58
N GLY A 173 -4.89 -3.99 20.11
CA GLY A 173 -3.49 -3.58 20.13
C GLY A 173 -2.62 -4.47 19.23
N GLU A 174 -3.21 -5.11 18.23
CA GLU A 174 -2.45 -5.82 17.21
C GLU A 174 -1.74 -4.77 16.37
N GLU A 175 -0.41 -4.67 16.50
CA GLU A 175 0.40 -4.04 15.47
C GLU A 175 0.16 -4.83 14.19
N ILE A 176 -0.64 -4.25 13.29
CA ILE A 176 -0.88 -4.84 11.99
C ILE A 176 0.46 -4.77 11.26
N ASN A 177 1.10 -5.92 11.11
CA ASN A 177 2.25 -6.03 10.23
C ASN A 177 1.72 -5.94 8.80
N ILE A 178 1.61 -4.72 8.29
CA ILE A 178 1.14 -4.47 6.92
C ILE A 178 2.14 -5.14 5.99
N LYS A 179 1.70 -6.19 5.32
CA LYS A 179 2.55 -6.97 4.39
C LYS A 179 2.61 -6.34 3.00
N ASN A 180 1.53 -5.68 2.60
CA ASN A 180 1.37 -5.17 1.25
C ASN A 180 0.61 -3.84 1.26
N THR A 181 0.84 -3.04 0.23
CA THR A 181 0.06 -1.82 -0.05
C THR A 181 -0.53 -1.89 -1.46
N VAL A 182 -1.86 -1.71 -1.57
CA VAL A 182 -2.58 -1.80 -2.85
C VAL A 182 -3.34 -0.52 -3.12
N PHE A 183 -3.18 0.04 -4.30
CA PHE A 183 -4.07 1.09 -4.77
C PHE A 183 -5.32 0.49 -5.42
N ILE A 184 -6.51 0.97 -5.08
CA ILE A 184 -7.76 0.68 -5.81
C ILE A 184 -8.45 1.99 -6.15
N SER A 185 -8.54 2.27 -7.45
CA SER A 185 -9.18 3.48 -7.96
C SER A 185 -10.60 3.69 -7.44
N ASP A 186 -10.98 4.95 -7.19
CA ASP A 186 -12.34 5.35 -6.77
C ASP A 186 -13.04 6.25 -7.81
N LYS A 187 -12.52 6.30 -9.05
CA LYS A 187 -13.00 7.25 -10.06
C LYS A 187 -14.39 6.95 -10.59
N ASN A 188 -14.91 5.74 -10.39
CA ASN A 188 -16.20 5.34 -10.93
C ASN A 188 -17.04 4.56 -9.91
N LYS A 189 -18.18 5.16 -9.55
CA LYS A 189 -19.16 4.59 -8.60
C LYS A 189 -19.79 3.28 -9.06
N SER A 190 -19.80 2.97 -10.37
CA SER A 190 -20.31 1.69 -10.89
C SER A 190 -19.57 0.47 -10.35
N TYR A 191 -18.32 0.64 -9.89
CA TYR A 191 -17.51 -0.44 -9.31
C TYR A 191 -17.51 -0.45 -7.78
N TYR A 192 -18.36 0.35 -7.13
CA TYR A 192 -18.34 0.53 -5.68
C TYR A 192 -18.45 -0.78 -4.88
N GLU A 193 -19.44 -1.62 -5.21
CA GLU A 193 -19.63 -2.90 -4.52
C GLU A 193 -18.44 -3.85 -4.71
N ALA A 194 -17.93 -3.93 -5.94
CA ALA A 194 -16.78 -4.78 -6.26
C ALA A 194 -15.52 -4.29 -5.55
N ARG A 195 -15.25 -2.98 -5.59
CA ARG A 195 -14.15 -2.33 -4.88
C ARG A 195 -14.19 -2.63 -3.40
N ASN A 196 -15.34 -2.46 -2.74
CA ASN A 196 -15.46 -2.70 -1.30
C ASN A 196 -15.33 -4.18 -0.94
N SER A 197 -15.84 -5.08 -1.78
CA SER A 197 -15.61 -6.52 -1.60
C SER A 197 -14.11 -6.86 -1.62
N ILE A 198 -13.36 -6.31 -2.58
CA ILE A 198 -11.91 -6.51 -2.69
C ILE A 198 -11.16 -5.85 -1.52
N LYS A 199 -11.51 -4.60 -1.17
CA LYS A 199 -10.93 -3.87 -0.03
C LYS A 199 -11.01 -4.68 1.26
N ARG A 200 -12.18 -5.24 1.57
CA ARG A 200 -12.40 -6.04 2.78
C ARG A 200 -11.50 -7.26 2.83
N GLU A 201 -11.40 -7.97 1.72
CA GLU A 201 -10.58 -9.17 1.63
C GLU A 201 -9.09 -8.86 1.75
N LEU A 202 -8.63 -7.78 1.13
CA LEU A 202 -7.25 -7.30 1.27
C LEU A 202 -6.94 -6.87 2.71
N LYS A 203 -7.82 -6.06 3.33
CA LYS A 203 -7.67 -5.62 4.73
C LYS A 203 -7.70 -6.78 5.73
N ALA A 204 -8.40 -7.88 5.41
CA ALA A 204 -8.42 -9.10 6.20
C ALA A 204 -7.11 -9.90 6.07
N ASN A 205 -6.39 -9.75 4.96
CA ASN A 205 -5.09 -10.36 4.70
C ASN A 205 -3.92 -9.38 4.88
N GLU A 206 -4.00 -8.52 5.90
CA GLU A 206 -2.90 -7.61 6.32
C GLU A 206 -2.38 -6.69 5.19
N THR A 207 -3.24 -6.35 4.24
CA THR A 207 -2.92 -5.43 3.13
C THR A 207 -3.56 -4.07 3.40
N GLU A 208 -2.77 -3.01 3.32
CA GLU A 208 -3.26 -1.63 3.37
C GLU A 208 -3.75 -1.21 1.98
N VAL A 209 -4.92 -0.57 1.92
CA VAL A 209 -5.54 -0.19 0.64
C VAL A 209 -5.64 1.31 0.52
N PHE A 210 -5.22 1.86 -0.62
CA PHE A 210 -5.25 3.27 -0.94
C PHE A 210 -6.14 3.58 -2.16
N PRO A 211 -6.84 4.72 -2.20
CA PRO A 211 -7.13 5.52 -1.03
C PRO A 211 -8.09 4.73 -0.12
N ASP A 212 -7.83 4.79 1.19
CA ASP A 212 -8.62 4.04 2.18
C ASP A 212 -10.09 4.48 2.12
N GLU A 213 -10.34 5.76 1.86
CA GLU A 213 -11.65 6.39 1.56
C GLU A 213 -11.47 7.55 0.56
N ASP A 214 -12.51 8.35 0.29
CA ASP A 214 -12.43 9.54 -0.59
C ASP A 214 -11.16 10.36 -0.24
N PHE A 215 -10.39 10.77 -1.27
CA PHE A 215 -9.05 11.35 -1.15
C PHE A 215 -8.87 12.19 0.13
N SER A 216 -7.91 11.78 0.99
CA SER A 216 -7.62 12.47 2.25
C SER A 216 -7.44 13.97 2.07
N ILE A 217 -7.63 14.76 3.13
CA ILE A 217 -7.40 16.21 3.12
C ILE A 217 -6.01 16.53 2.57
N GLU A 218 -4.98 15.75 2.94
CA GLU A 218 -3.63 15.90 2.40
C GLU A 218 -3.58 15.68 0.89
N ALA A 219 -4.31 14.69 0.40
CA ALA A 219 -4.41 14.37 -1.01
C ALA A 219 -5.13 15.49 -1.78
N ASN A 220 -6.12 16.16 -1.18
CA ASN A 220 -6.82 17.32 -1.78
C ASN A 220 -5.91 18.55 -1.98
N TYR A 221 -4.78 18.63 -1.27
CA TYR A 221 -3.77 19.68 -1.46
C TYR A 221 -2.65 19.30 -2.44
N MET A 222 -2.70 18.11 -3.06
CA MET A 222 -1.68 17.66 -4.02
C MET A 222 -2.10 17.93 -5.46
N GLU A 223 -1.12 18.25 -6.32
CA GLU A 223 -1.35 18.42 -7.77
C GLU A 223 -1.83 17.12 -8.45
N ASP A 224 -1.40 15.96 -7.95
CA ASP A 224 -1.83 14.64 -8.41
C ASP A 224 -2.01 13.67 -7.22
N PRO A 225 -3.20 13.66 -6.60
CA PRO A 225 -3.53 12.84 -5.43
C PRO A 225 -3.38 11.33 -5.69
N GLU A 226 -3.71 10.90 -6.91
CA GLU A 226 -3.59 9.52 -7.36
C GLU A 226 -2.12 9.10 -7.44
N LEU A 227 -1.27 9.92 -8.06
CA LEU A 227 0.16 9.65 -8.13
C LEU A 227 0.81 9.56 -6.75
N PHE A 228 0.36 10.38 -5.79
CA PHE A 228 0.83 10.32 -4.41
C PHE A 228 0.58 8.94 -3.78
N TYR A 229 -0.63 8.41 -3.89
CA TYR A 229 -0.94 7.07 -3.35
C TYR A 229 -0.26 5.96 -4.12
N LEU A 230 -0.27 6.02 -5.45
CA LEU A 230 0.34 4.99 -6.29
C LEU A 230 1.86 4.83 -6.01
N LYS A 231 2.56 5.89 -5.62
CA LYS A 231 4.00 5.83 -5.24
C LYS A 231 4.25 5.03 -3.96
N LYS A 232 3.25 4.83 -3.12
CA LYS A 232 3.33 4.09 -1.86
C LYS A 232 2.86 2.64 -1.99
N CYS A 233 2.33 2.26 -3.15
CA CYS A 233 1.68 0.98 -3.37
C CYS A 233 2.58 0.00 -4.11
N ASP A 234 2.53 -1.26 -3.71
CA ASP A 234 3.18 -2.39 -4.41
C ASP A 234 2.46 -2.73 -5.72
N MET A 235 1.14 -2.59 -5.72
CA MET A 235 0.26 -2.89 -6.85
C MET A 235 -0.88 -1.86 -6.94
N ALA A 236 -1.43 -1.68 -8.15
CA ALA A 236 -2.66 -0.92 -8.35
C ALA A 236 -3.73 -1.73 -9.10
N LEU A 237 -4.99 -1.50 -8.74
CA LEU A 237 -6.19 -1.97 -9.42
C LEU A 237 -6.95 -0.77 -9.97
N HIS A 238 -7.21 -0.80 -11.26
CA HIS A 238 -7.99 0.21 -11.99
C HIS A 238 -9.16 -0.43 -12.73
N PHE A 239 -10.08 0.42 -13.15
CA PHE A 239 -11.25 0.04 -13.92
C PHE A 239 -11.20 0.65 -15.34
N PRO A 240 -11.74 -0.04 -16.35
CA PRO A 240 -11.63 0.36 -17.75
C PRO A 240 -12.25 1.74 -18.03
N ASP A 241 -13.32 2.07 -17.31
CA ASP A 241 -14.04 3.35 -17.47
C ASP A 241 -13.17 4.59 -17.21
N GLU A 242 -12.05 4.43 -16.50
CA GLU A 242 -11.07 5.50 -16.28
C GLU A 242 -10.33 5.92 -17.55
N PHE A 243 -10.28 5.04 -18.56
CA PHE A 243 -9.40 5.19 -19.71
C PHE A 243 -10.14 5.25 -21.04
N ILE A 244 -11.37 4.73 -21.13
CA ILE A 244 -12.11 4.60 -22.40
C ILE A 244 -12.45 5.94 -23.07
N ASP A 245 -12.60 7.01 -22.28
CA ASP A 245 -12.99 8.34 -22.78
C ASP A 245 -11.81 9.31 -22.87
N LEU A 246 -10.62 8.89 -22.43
CA LEU A 246 -9.39 9.65 -22.59
C LEU A 246 -8.93 9.62 -24.05
N THR A 247 -8.28 10.70 -24.50
CA THR A 247 -7.54 10.71 -25.76
C THR A 247 -6.36 9.73 -25.72
N ASN A 248 -5.81 9.37 -26.88
CA ASN A 248 -4.66 8.46 -26.96
C ASN A 248 -3.40 9.01 -26.24
N GLU A 249 -3.22 10.32 -26.22
CA GLU A 249 -2.11 10.98 -25.53
C GLU A 249 -2.28 10.92 -24.01
N GLU A 250 -3.46 11.27 -23.50
CA GLU A 250 -3.81 11.18 -22.08
C GLU A 250 -3.71 9.73 -21.57
N ARG A 251 -4.20 8.76 -22.34
CA ARG A 251 -4.06 7.33 -22.02
C ARG A 251 -2.61 6.92 -21.90
N ARG A 252 -1.77 7.30 -22.87
CA ARG A 252 -0.33 7.00 -22.83
C ARG A 252 0.34 7.63 -21.62
N ASN A 253 -0.01 8.86 -21.27
CA ASN A 253 0.50 9.52 -20.07
C ASN A 253 0.08 8.78 -18.81
N ALA A 254 -1.20 8.40 -18.68
CA ALA A 254 -1.70 7.60 -17.55
C ALA A 254 -0.98 6.23 -17.44
N PHE A 255 -0.77 5.55 -18.56
CA PHE A 255 -0.03 4.29 -18.60
C PHE A 255 1.47 4.45 -18.32
N ASN A 256 2.06 5.64 -18.48
CA ASN A 256 3.48 5.86 -18.20
C ASN A 256 3.76 6.49 -16.84
N LYS A 257 2.74 6.93 -16.08
CA LYS A 257 2.93 7.60 -14.77
C LYS A 257 3.87 6.83 -13.82
N LEU A 258 3.71 5.50 -13.73
CA LEU A 258 4.54 4.63 -12.89
C LEU A 258 4.81 3.31 -13.61
N PRO A 259 5.92 3.17 -14.35
CA PRO A 259 6.24 1.96 -15.11
C PRO A 259 6.74 0.81 -14.23
N SER A 260 7.08 1.07 -12.97
CA SER A 260 7.64 0.07 -12.05
C SER A 260 6.58 -0.69 -11.23
N ILE A 261 5.41 -0.08 -11.00
CA ILE A 261 4.35 -0.72 -10.21
C ILE A 261 3.54 -1.65 -11.10
N ARG A 262 3.15 -2.81 -10.56
CA ARG A 262 2.26 -3.74 -11.26
C ARG A 262 0.83 -3.20 -11.20
N ARG A 263 0.15 -3.16 -12.33
CA ARG A 263 -1.21 -2.62 -12.45
C ARG A 263 -2.13 -3.62 -13.10
N LEU A 264 -3.29 -3.83 -12.49
CA LEU A 264 -4.37 -4.62 -13.06
C LEU A 264 -5.46 -3.66 -13.54
N ILE A 265 -6.00 -3.89 -14.73
CA ILE A 265 -7.21 -3.25 -15.22
C ILE A 265 -8.27 -4.33 -15.34
N TRP A 266 -9.29 -4.27 -14.48
CA TRP A 266 -10.29 -5.33 -14.39
C TRP A 266 -11.50 -5.07 -15.28
N PHE A 267 -11.78 -6.03 -16.16
CA PHE A 267 -12.92 -6.06 -17.07
C PHE A 267 -13.94 -7.07 -16.55
N SER A 268 -15.03 -6.59 -15.95
CA SER A 268 -16.11 -7.48 -15.49
C SER A 268 -16.84 -8.12 -16.67
N PRO A 269 -16.93 -9.47 -16.74
CA PRO A 269 -17.62 -10.18 -17.82
C PRO A 269 -19.14 -10.05 -17.72
N ASN A 270 -19.65 -9.72 -16.53
CA ASN A 270 -21.08 -9.68 -16.22
C ASN A 270 -21.71 -8.30 -16.45
N GLU A 271 -20.93 -7.29 -16.82
CA GLU A 271 -21.50 -6.01 -17.23
C GLU A 271 -22.21 -6.20 -18.58
N GLY A 272 -23.53 -6.00 -18.59
CA GLY A 272 -24.35 -5.94 -19.80
C GLY A 272 -24.02 -4.69 -20.63
N LEU A 273 -22.80 -4.62 -21.14
CA LEU A 273 -22.26 -3.46 -21.83
C LEU A 273 -22.98 -3.25 -23.16
N LYS A 274 -23.36 -2.00 -23.42
CA LYS A 274 -23.82 -1.59 -24.75
C LYS A 274 -22.73 -1.93 -25.80
N PRO A 275 -23.11 -2.27 -27.04
CA PRO A 275 -22.15 -2.66 -28.09
C PRO A 275 -20.99 -1.66 -28.28
N GLU A 276 -21.28 -0.36 -28.20
CA GLU A 276 -20.30 0.73 -28.32
C GLU A 276 -19.26 0.69 -27.19
N LYS A 277 -19.70 0.47 -25.94
CA LYS A 277 -18.81 0.37 -24.77
C LYS A 277 -17.95 -0.89 -24.85
N LYS A 278 -18.51 -2.00 -25.33
CA LYS A 278 -17.77 -3.25 -25.57
C LYS A 278 -16.66 -3.07 -26.62
N ALA A 279 -16.90 -2.30 -27.68
CA ALA A 279 -15.89 -1.99 -28.68
C ALA A 279 -14.72 -1.18 -28.09
N LYS A 280 -15.02 -0.14 -27.30
CA LYS A 280 -14.00 0.64 -26.57
C LYS A 280 -13.18 -0.20 -25.59
N TYR A 281 -13.83 -1.12 -24.86
CA TYR A 281 -13.13 -2.03 -23.95
C TYR A 281 -12.15 -2.94 -24.70
N ASN A 282 -12.56 -3.49 -25.85
CA ASN A 282 -11.70 -4.34 -26.67
C ASN A 282 -10.51 -3.55 -27.25
N GLU A 283 -10.74 -2.31 -27.69
CA GLU A 283 -9.68 -1.41 -28.13
C GLU A 283 -8.67 -1.16 -27.00
N LEU A 284 -9.17 -0.83 -25.80
CA LEU A 284 -8.34 -0.62 -24.62
C LEU A 284 -7.46 -1.84 -24.31
N LYS A 285 -8.03 -3.06 -24.31
CA LYS A 285 -7.26 -4.30 -24.11
C LYS A 285 -6.10 -4.45 -25.11
N VAL A 286 -6.30 -4.08 -26.38
CA VAL A 286 -5.23 -4.11 -27.40
C VAL A 286 -4.16 -3.07 -27.10
N GLN A 287 -4.56 -1.86 -26.69
CA GLN A 287 -3.65 -0.77 -26.37
C GLN A 287 -2.81 -1.02 -25.11
N LEU A 288 -3.26 -1.89 -24.21
CA LEU A 288 -2.53 -2.24 -22.98
C LEU A 288 -1.37 -3.23 -23.21
N LYS A 289 -1.43 -4.06 -24.27
CA LYS A 289 -0.42 -5.09 -24.58
C LYS A 289 1.04 -4.63 -24.60
N PRO A 290 1.39 -3.40 -25.05
CA PRO A 290 2.77 -2.93 -25.03
C PRO A 290 3.33 -2.66 -23.63
N TYR A 291 2.47 -2.50 -22.61
CA TYR A 291 2.89 -2.12 -21.25
C TYR A 291 3.06 -3.38 -20.40
N GLN A 292 4.32 -3.77 -20.15
CA GLN A 292 4.64 -5.01 -19.43
C GLN A 292 4.16 -5.03 -17.97
N ASN A 293 4.04 -3.86 -17.36
CA ASN A 293 3.62 -3.70 -15.97
C ASN A 293 2.10 -3.49 -15.82
N ILE A 294 1.33 -3.49 -16.92
CA ILE A 294 -0.13 -3.35 -16.91
C ILE A 294 -0.77 -4.59 -17.51
N GLU A 295 -1.66 -5.23 -16.75
CA GLU A 295 -2.34 -6.45 -17.14
C GLU A 295 -3.84 -6.20 -17.26
N ALA A 296 -4.42 -6.55 -18.41
CA ALA A 296 -5.86 -6.54 -18.61
C ALA A 296 -6.44 -7.87 -18.11
N VAL A 297 -7.24 -7.82 -17.05
CA VAL A 297 -7.82 -9.01 -16.40
C VAL A 297 -9.31 -9.05 -16.68
N GLU A 298 -9.76 -10.03 -17.45
CA GLU A 298 -11.19 -10.27 -17.68
C GLU A 298 -11.62 -11.53 -16.92
N SER A 299 -12.26 -11.33 -15.77
CA SER A 299 -12.58 -12.42 -14.83
C SER A 299 -13.78 -12.04 -13.96
N THR A 300 -14.35 -13.02 -13.27
CA THR A 300 -15.28 -12.75 -12.16
C THR A 300 -14.55 -12.02 -11.01
N ILE A 301 -15.31 -11.44 -10.09
CA ILE A 301 -14.73 -10.75 -8.92
C ILE A 301 -13.97 -11.72 -8.00
N GLU A 302 -14.47 -12.94 -7.81
CA GLU A 302 -13.81 -13.94 -6.97
C GLU A 302 -12.47 -14.39 -7.59
N GLU A 303 -12.44 -14.65 -8.90
CA GLU A 303 -11.19 -14.92 -9.61
C GLU A 303 -10.23 -13.71 -9.58
N LEU A 304 -10.75 -12.48 -9.63
CA LEU A 304 -9.92 -11.29 -9.52
C LEU A 304 -9.23 -11.21 -8.15
N LYS A 305 -9.93 -11.52 -7.07
CA LYS A 305 -9.38 -11.53 -5.71
C LYS A 305 -8.23 -12.54 -5.59
N ASP A 306 -8.42 -13.74 -6.14
CA ASP A 306 -7.36 -14.76 -6.23
C ASP A 306 -6.15 -14.25 -7.03
N ILE A 307 -6.40 -13.61 -8.18
CA ILE A 307 -5.33 -13.02 -9.01
C ILE A 307 -4.57 -11.93 -8.24
N ILE A 308 -5.26 -11.05 -7.50
CA ILE A 308 -4.60 -10.00 -6.70
C ILE A 308 -3.72 -10.66 -5.64
N LYS A 309 -4.24 -11.66 -4.92
CA LYS A 309 -3.49 -12.38 -3.89
C LYS A 309 -2.23 -13.05 -4.44
N ASP A 310 -2.35 -13.79 -5.53
CA ASP A 310 -1.21 -14.43 -6.21
C ASP A 310 -0.13 -13.42 -6.63
N ASN A 311 -0.56 -12.21 -7.02
CA ASN A 311 0.36 -11.15 -7.41
C ASN A 311 1.09 -10.54 -6.21
N LEU A 312 0.38 -10.31 -5.11
CA LEU A 312 0.99 -9.83 -3.87
C LEU A 312 1.99 -10.85 -3.31
N GLU A 313 1.66 -12.14 -3.34
CA GLU A 313 2.60 -13.20 -2.92
C GLU A 313 3.88 -13.21 -3.77
N LYS A 314 3.77 -13.02 -5.09
CA LYS A 314 4.94 -12.91 -5.99
C LYS A 314 5.77 -11.67 -5.71
N ILE A 315 5.13 -10.54 -5.40
CA ILE A 315 5.82 -9.31 -5.02
C ILE A 315 6.58 -9.56 -3.71
N ASN A 316 5.93 -10.13 -2.70
CA ASN A 316 6.57 -10.43 -1.42
C ASN A 316 7.72 -11.42 -1.55
N GLN A 317 7.60 -12.49 -2.33
CA GLN A 317 8.73 -13.39 -2.59
C GLN A 317 9.90 -12.64 -3.23
N SER A 318 9.63 -11.70 -4.13
CA SER A 318 10.69 -10.87 -4.74
C SER A 318 11.28 -9.83 -3.78
N THR A 319 10.52 -9.42 -2.76
CA THR A 319 10.91 -8.45 -1.73
C THR A 319 11.62 -9.14 -0.56
N GLU A 320 11.20 -10.31 -0.11
CA GLU A 320 11.88 -11.12 0.91
C GLU A 320 13.27 -11.57 0.42
N ILE A 321 13.40 -11.92 -0.87
CA ILE A 321 14.71 -12.15 -1.51
C ILE A 321 15.59 -10.88 -1.48
N LYS A 322 15.01 -9.68 -1.39
CA LYS A 322 15.73 -8.40 -1.24
C LYS A 322 15.96 -8.02 0.23
N GLU A 323 15.01 -8.28 1.13
CA GLU A 323 15.05 -7.94 2.56
C GLU A 323 15.94 -8.87 3.39
N GLU A 324 16.18 -10.11 2.95
CA GLU A 324 17.27 -10.94 3.49
C GLU A 324 18.68 -10.35 3.24
N SER A 325 18.80 -9.25 2.49
CA SER A 325 20.06 -8.53 2.25
C SER A 325 20.12 -7.13 2.89
N LEU A 326 20.19 -7.06 4.23
CA LEU A 326 20.89 -5.94 4.91
C LEU A 326 22.39 -5.93 4.54
N LYS A 327 22.88 -6.99 3.91
CA LYS A 327 24.23 -7.16 3.42
C LYS A 327 24.48 -6.31 2.18
N LYS A 328 25.60 -5.61 2.14
CA LYS A 328 26.02 -4.86 0.95
C LYS A 328 26.35 -5.85 -0.17
N ILE A 329 25.83 -5.61 -1.37
CA ILE A 329 26.01 -6.50 -2.50
C ILE A 329 27.35 -6.20 -3.18
N ILE A 330 28.19 -7.22 -3.34
CA ILE A 330 29.44 -7.17 -4.09
C ILE A 330 29.25 -7.93 -5.39
N TYR A 331 29.27 -7.22 -6.51
CA TYR A 331 29.22 -7.83 -7.84
C TYR A 331 30.63 -8.07 -8.38
N ILE A 332 30.95 -9.34 -8.64
CA ILE A 332 32.23 -9.78 -9.18
C ILE A 332 32.07 -10.16 -10.66
N ILE A 333 32.84 -9.48 -11.51
CA ILE A 333 32.84 -9.63 -12.96
C ILE A 333 34.21 -10.18 -13.36
N SER A 334 34.27 -11.25 -14.14
CA SER A 334 35.54 -11.92 -14.45
C SER A 334 35.67 -12.28 -15.92
N ASP A 335 36.87 -12.11 -16.48
CA ASP A 335 37.20 -12.55 -17.84
C ASP A 335 37.54 -14.06 -17.90
N THR A 336 37.81 -14.68 -16.76
CA THR A 336 37.96 -16.13 -16.58
C THR A 336 36.70 -16.74 -15.98
N LYS A 337 36.40 -18.01 -16.36
CA LYS A 337 35.46 -18.80 -15.57
C LYS A 337 36.07 -19.01 -14.19
N ILE A 338 35.39 -18.52 -13.17
CA ILE A 338 35.72 -18.82 -11.78
C ILE A 338 34.95 -20.11 -11.48
N ASN A 339 35.63 -21.20 -11.15
CA ASN A 339 34.90 -22.39 -10.74
C ASN A 339 34.25 -22.10 -9.38
N SER A 340 33.00 -22.53 -9.19
CA SER A 340 32.33 -22.46 -7.89
C SER A 340 33.14 -23.13 -6.76
N GLY A 341 34.00 -24.11 -7.10
CA GLY A 341 34.99 -24.69 -6.18
C GLY A 341 36.08 -23.73 -5.70
N ASP A 342 36.55 -22.80 -6.55
CA ASP A 342 37.51 -21.76 -6.16
C ASP A 342 36.83 -20.75 -5.22
N ILE A 343 35.50 -20.57 -5.34
CA ILE A 343 34.65 -19.74 -4.46
C ILE A 343 34.25 -20.47 -3.17
N ASN A 344 34.21 -21.79 -3.16
CA ASN A 344 34.01 -22.56 -1.93
C ASN A 344 35.32 -22.72 -1.13
N GLU A 345 36.49 -22.71 -1.76
CA GLU A 345 37.77 -22.44 -1.08
C GLU A 345 37.90 -20.97 -0.63
N LEU A 346 37.06 -20.07 -1.18
CA LEU A 346 36.79 -18.73 -0.66
C LEU A 346 35.72 -18.76 0.45
N SER A 347 35.71 -19.80 1.32
CA SER A 347 34.92 -19.83 2.55
C SER A 347 34.99 -18.46 3.22
N PRO A 348 33.87 -17.71 3.24
CA PRO A 348 33.88 -16.39 3.83
C PRO A 348 34.22 -16.57 5.29
N ASP A 349 35.20 -15.80 5.74
CA ASP A 349 35.28 -15.51 7.16
C ASP A 349 33.87 -15.06 7.61
N LYS A 350 33.37 -15.53 8.76
CA LYS A 350 31.99 -15.24 9.20
C LYS A 350 31.66 -13.74 9.12
N SER A 351 32.66 -12.88 9.33
CA SER A 351 32.55 -11.43 9.22
C SER A 351 32.17 -10.92 7.82
N ILE A 352 32.51 -11.63 6.75
CA ILE A 352 32.14 -11.26 5.36
C ILE A 352 30.73 -11.72 5.07
N GLU A 353 30.39 -12.96 5.42
CA GLU A 353 29.04 -13.51 5.27
C GLU A 353 28.01 -12.71 6.05
N GLU A 354 28.36 -12.13 7.20
CA GLU A 354 27.46 -11.29 8.00
C GLU A 354 27.20 -9.92 7.37
N ASN A 355 28.13 -9.37 6.59
CA ASN A 355 28.07 -7.97 6.11
C ASN A 355 27.91 -7.81 4.59
N PHE A 356 28.23 -8.83 3.79
CA PHE A 356 28.29 -8.76 2.34
C PHE A 356 27.64 -9.96 1.65
N GLU A 357 26.99 -9.69 0.53
CA GLU A 357 26.48 -10.71 -0.37
C GLU A 357 27.30 -10.73 -1.66
N LEU A 358 27.97 -11.84 -1.95
CA LEU A 358 28.80 -11.99 -3.15
C LEU A 358 27.93 -12.49 -4.32
N LYS A 359 27.86 -11.71 -5.40
CA LYS A 359 27.14 -12.08 -6.64
C LYS A 359 28.12 -12.24 -7.79
N ILE A 360 28.02 -13.37 -8.49
CA ILE A 360 28.79 -13.70 -9.69
C ILE A 360 27.83 -14.33 -10.69
N ILE A 361 27.94 -13.94 -11.96
CA ILE A 361 27.21 -14.61 -13.05
C ILE A 361 28.15 -15.67 -13.64
N ASP A 362 27.99 -16.92 -13.21
CA ASP A 362 28.86 -18.04 -13.54
C ASP A 362 28.36 -18.87 -14.74
N PHE A 363 27.04 -19.08 -14.84
CA PHE A 363 26.39 -19.83 -15.90
C PHE A 363 25.02 -19.26 -16.26
N VAL A 364 24.85 -18.89 -17.53
CA VAL A 364 23.54 -18.49 -18.08
C VAL A 364 23.40 -19.10 -19.48
N GLU A 365 22.31 -19.82 -19.72
CA GLU A 365 22.07 -20.56 -20.96
C GLU A 365 21.81 -19.64 -22.17
N ASN A 366 21.32 -18.42 -21.92
CA ASN A 366 20.99 -17.43 -22.94
C ASN A 366 21.62 -16.06 -22.63
N VAL A 367 22.10 -15.39 -23.69
CA VAL A 367 22.68 -14.04 -23.66
C VAL A 367 21.69 -12.99 -23.16
N THR A 368 20.40 -13.16 -23.43
CA THR A 368 19.34 -12.26 -22.95
C THR A 368 19.26 -12.26 -21.43
N ASP A 369 19.25 -13.44 -20.82
CA ASP A 369 19.17 -13.60 -19.36
C ASP A 369 20.45 -13.09 -18.68
N TYR A 370 21.62 -13.30 -19.31
CA TYR A 370 22.87 -12.73 -18.85
C TYR A 370 22.80 -11.20 -18.79
N ARG A 371 22.24 -10.58 -19.83
CA ARG A 371 22.07 -9.12 -19.87
C ARG A 371 21.11 -8.64 -18.78
N HIS A 372 19.98 -9.32 -18.59
CA HIS A 372 19.03 -8.95 -17.53
C HIS A 372 19.68 -9.00 -16.15
N LEU A 373 20.33 -10.12 -15.79
CA LEU A 373 21.04 -10.26 -14.51
C LEU A 373 22.16 -9.24 -14.36
N HIS A 374 22.92 -8.99 -15.43
CA HIS A 374 23.99 -8.00 -15.42
C HIS A 374 23.45 -6.58 -15.14
N TYR A 375 22.37 -6.15 -15.81
CA TYR A 375 21.77 -4.84 -15.58
C TYR A 375 21.14 -4.72 -14.19
N GLU A 376 20.53 -5.79 -13.70
CA GLU A 376 20.02 -5.84 -12.33
C GLU A 376 21.14 -5.63 -11.30
N LEU A 377 22.27 -6.33 -11.46
CA LEU A 377 23.43 -6.17 -10.57
C LEU A 377 24.10 -4.79 -10.73
N LEU A 378 24.13 -4.20 -11.93
CA LEU A 378 24.58 -2.81 -12.10
C LEU A 378 23.67 -1.81 -11.37
N ARG A 379 22.38 -2.09 -11.24
CA ARG A 379 21.41 -1.25 -10.53
C ARG A 379 21.52 -1.40 -9.00
N ASN A 380 21.74 -2.63 -8.53
CA ASN A 380 21.56 -2.97 -7.12
C ASN A 380 22.88 -3.09 -6.34
N ALA A 381 24.01 -3.44 -6.99
CA ALA A 381 25.27 -3.70 -6.28
C ALA A 381 25.88 -2.45 -5.64
N ASP A 382 26.44 -2.60 -4.44
CA ASP A 382 27.11 -1.54 -3.68
C ASP A 382 28.60 -1.43 -4.05
N TYR A 383 29.24 -2.57 -4.35
CA TYR A 383 30.63 -2.65 -4.79
C TYR A 383 30.76 -3.44 -6.08
N PHE A 384 31.69 -3.00 -6.94
CA PHE A 384 32.04 -3.69 -8.17
C PHE A 384 33.49 -4.16 -8.14
N PHE A 385 33.72 -5.43 -8.47
CA PHE A 385 35.05 -6.02 -8.61
C PHE A 385 35.20 -6.61 -10.01
N ILE A 386 36.06 -6.02 -10.84
CA ILE A 386 36.46 -6.62 -12.11
C ILE A 386 37.74 -7.42 -11.90
N LEU A 387 37.69 -8.71 -12.20
CA LEU A 387 38.83 -9.62 -12.23
C LEU A 387 39.34 -9.72 -13.68
N TYR A 388 40.56 -9.22 -13.91
CA TYR A 388 41.17 -9.08 -15.21
C TYR A 388 42.47 -9.89 -15.31
N PHE A 389 42.37 -11.13 -15.82
CA PHE A 389 43.49 -12.07 -15.86
C PHE A 389 43.76 -12.67 -17.26
N LYS A 390 42.86 -12.50 -18.24
CA LYS A 390 43.05 -12.94 -19.64
C LYS A 390 43.62 -11.88 -20.57
N ASN A 391 43.96 -10.69 -20.07
CA ASN A 391 44.48 -9.59 -20.89
C ASN A 391 43.55 -9.13 -22.04
N ASN A 392 42.23 -9.30 -21.91
CA ASN A 392 41.24 -8.82 -22.88
C ASN A 392 40.87 -7.35 -22.64
N LEU A 393 41.72 -6.42 -23.10
CA LEU A 393 41.51 -4.98 -22.87
C LEU A 393 40.18 -4.43 -23.45
N PRO A 394 39.71 -4.84 -24.65
CA PRO A 394 38.40 -4.44 -25.14
C PRO A 394 37.24 -4.80 -24.20
N TRP A 395 37.27 -6.01 -23.63
CA TRP A 395 36.27 -6.44 -22.65
C TRP A 395 36.33 -5.62 -21.37
N LEU A 396 37.53 -5.39 -20.83
CA LEU A 396 37.73 -4.58 -19.62
C LEU A 396 37.19 -3.16 -19.82
N ASN A 397 37.45 -2.56 -20.98
CA ASN A 397 36.92 -1.24 -21.34
C ASN A 397 35.39 -1.23 -21.41
N SER A 398 34.77 -2.29 -21.95
CA SER A 398 33.31 -2.45 -22.00
C SER A 398 32.70 -2.48 -20.60
N MET A 399 33.18 -3.38 -19.73
CA MET A 399 32.65 -3.54 -18.37
C MET A 399 32.88 -2.28 -17.52
N SER A 400 34.05 -1.64 -17.65
CA SER A 400 34.36 -0.40 -16.95
C SER A 400 33.51 0.79 -17.44
N SER A 401 33.11 0.79 -18.71
CA SER A 401 32.19 1.79 -19.28
C SER A 401 30.77 1.61 -18.74
N GLU A 402 30.30 0.37 -18.64
CA GLU A 402 28.97 0.05 -18.11
C GLU A 402 28.84 0.43 -16.62
N ILE A 403 29.84 0.11 -15.79
CA ILE A 403 29.88 0.53 -14.37
C ILE A 403 29.95 2.06 -14.23
N ARG A 404 30.61 2.78 -15.16
CA ARG A 404 30.62 4.24 -15.16
C ARG A 404 29.25 4.84 -15.50
N LYS A 405 28.47 4.17 -16.34
CA LYS A 405 27.11 4.59 -16.70
C LYS A 405 26.07 4.19 -15.65
N ALA A 406 26.39 3.23 -14.77
CA ALA A 406 25.51 2.72 -13.73
C ALA A 406 24.76 3.78 -12.91
N PRO A 407 25.37 4.89 -12.49
CA PRO A 407 24.65 5.96 -11.77
C PRO A 407 23.42 6.49 -12.52
N GLY A 408 23.42 6.51 -13.86
CA GLY A 408 22.32 7.05 -14.66
C GLY A 408 21.04 6.20 -14.69
N PHE A 409 21.05 4.99 -14.12
CA PHE A 409 19.88 4.11 -14.07
C PHE A 409 19.66 3.49 -12.67
N ARG A 410 20.30 4.06 -11.65
CA ARG A 410 20.12 3.73 -10.23
C ARG A 410 19.10 4.70 -9.63
N ASN A 411 18.25 4.22 -8.72
CA ASN A 411 17.25 5.04 -8.02
C ASN A 411 17.95 5.85 -6.90
N ASP A 412 18.85 6.76 -7.25
CA ASP A 412 19.65 7.57 -6.31
C ASP A 412 20.52 6.78 -5.31
N LYS A 413 20.78 5.49 -5.58
CA LYS A 413 21.67 4.64 -4.78
C LYS A 413 23.13 4.83 -5.20
N ASP A 414 23.97 5.32 -4.29
CA ASP A 414 25.40 5.51 -4.51
C ASP A 414 26.15 4.19 -4.77
N ILE A 415 27.30 4.30 -5.46
CA ILE A 415 28.26 3.20 -5.62
C ILE A 415 29.37 3.41 -4.59
N LEU A 416 29.49 2.48 -3.64
CA LEU A 416 30.42 2.62 -2.51
C LEU A 416 31.87 2.29 -2.90
N GLY A 417 32.09 1.49 -3.95
CA GLY A 417 33.44 1.27 -4.46
C GLY A 417 33.50 0.51 -5.78
N LYS A 418 34.54 0.81 -6.55
CA LYS A 418 34.82 0.20 -7.86
C LYS A 418 36.27 -0.28 -7.86
N TYR A 419 36.50 -1.55 -8.13
CA TYR A 419 37.80 -2.20 -8.03
C TYR A 419 38.11 -2.94 -9.34
N ILE A 420 39.35 -2.82 -9.82
CA ILE A 420 39.90 -3.65 -10.90
C ILE A 420 41.09 -4.38 -10.33
N ILE A 421 40.98 -5.71 -10.26
CA ILE A 421 42.02 -6.61 -9.81
C ILE A 421 42.64 -7.26 -11.03
N TYR A 422 43.95 -7.10 -11.20
CA TYR A 422 44.64 -7.55 -12.39
C TYR A 422 45.93 -8.31 -12.10
N GLY A 423 46.26 -9.25 -12.98
CA GLY A 423 47.49 -10.04 -12.91
C GLY A 423 48.74 -9.23 -13.25
N ASN A 424 49.89 -9.62 -12.70
CA ASN A 424 51.19 -8.94 -12.89
C ASN A 424 51.66 -8.84 -14.37
N GLN A 425 51.03 -9.61 -15.27
CA GLN A 425 51.32 -9.59 -16.70
C GLN A 425 50.39 -8.66 -17.50
N ALA A 426 49.39 -8.06 -16.85
CA ALA A 426 48.42 -7.18 -17.48
C ALA A 426 48.99 -5.76 -17.64
N LYS A 427 48.87 -5.21 -18.85
CA LYS A 427 49.25 -3.83 -19.14
C LYS A 427 48.05 -2.91 -18.97
N ILE A 428 47.95 -2.26 -17.82
CA ILE A 428 46.91 -1.26 -17.52
C ILE A 428 47.52 0.14 -17.52
N VAL A 429 46.92 1.04 -18.28
CA VAL A 429 47.22 2.48 -18.28
C VAL A 429 46.25 3.13 -17.29
N LYS A 430 46.76 3.67 -16.17
CA LYS A 430 45.95 4.08 -15.02
C LYS A 430 44.94 5.17 -15.38
N GLU A 431 45.34 6.07 -16.27
CA GLU A 431 44.56 7.21 -16.75
C GLU A 431 43.24 6.79 -17.43
N ASN A 432 43.18 5.58 -18.00
CA ASN A 432 41.97 5.11 -18.69
C ASN A 432 40.85 4.65 -17.74
N PHE A 433 41.17 4.48 -16.45
CA PHE A 433 40.29 3.89 -15.44
C PHE A 433 40.14 4.80 -14.21
N GLU A 434 40.16 6.11 -14.42
CA GLU A 434 39.83 7.09 -13.37
C GLU A 434 38.49 6.73 -12.69
N GLY A 435 38.48 6.78 -11.36
CA GLY A 435 37.34 6.38 -10.53
C GLY A 435 37.29 4.89 -10.17
N PHE A 436 38.27 4.08 -10.59
CA PHE A 436 38.47 2.70 -10.14
C PHE A 436 39.72 2.56 -9.27
N ASN A 437 39.63 1.74 -8.22
CA ASN A 437 40.77 1.30 -7.44
C ASN A 437 41.48 0.15 -8.17
N LEU A 438 42.66 0.42 -8.69
CA LEU A 438 43.48 -0.53 -9.44
C LEU A 438 44.39 -1.31 -8.49
N ILE A 439 44.24 -2.64 -8.43
CA ILE A 439 44.97 -3.49 -7.49
C ILE A 439 45.62 -4.67 -8.22
N GLU A 440 46.95 -4.73 -8.17
CA GLU A 440 47.73 -5.83 -8.74
C GLU A 440 47.72 -7.04 -7.79
N LYS A 441 47.39 -8.22 -8.31
CA LYS A 441 47.35 -9.49 -7.58
C LYS A 441 47.81 -10.65 -8.46
N GLU A 442 48.48 -11.63 -7.85
CA GLU A 442 48.94 -12.82 -8.55
C GLU A 442 47.79 -13.79 -8.86
N LYS A 443 46.76 -13.81 -8.01
CA LYS A 443 45.63 -14.74 -8.13
C LYS A 443 44.29 -14.04 -7.81
N PRO A 444 43.18 -14.43 -8.48
CA PRO A 444 41.85 -13.87 -8.24
C PRO A 444 41.40 -13.94 -6.77
N ASN A 445 41.70 -15.04 -6.08
CA ASN A 445 41.29 -15.28 -4.69
C ASN A 445 41.88 -14.30 -3.66
N GLN A 446 42.95 -13.57 -4.02
CA GLN A 446 43.53 -12.54 -3.16
C GLN A 446 42.64 -11.30 -3.00
N MET A 447 41.51 -11.23 -3.71
CA MET A 447 40.50 -10.18 -3.55
C MET A 447 39.86 -10.14 -2.15
N MET A 448 39.79 -11.27 -1.45
CA MET A 448 39.12 -11.34 -0.14
C MET A 448 39.80 -10.48 0.91
N GLY A 449 41.13 -10.33 0.84
CA GLY A 449 41.86 -9.43 1.74
C GLY A 449 41.50 -7.96 1.55
N ILE A 450 40.89 -7.59 0.42
CA ILE A 450 40.36 -6.25 0.15
C ILE A 450 38.93 -6.16 0.71
N ILE A 451 38.09 -7.16 0.44
CA ILE A 451 36.70 -7.21 0.93
C ILE A 451 36.67 -7.17 2.46
N LYS A 452 37.60 -7.83 3.15
CA LYS A 452 37.74 -7.78 4.62
C LYS A 452 38.07 -6.39 5.20
N LYS A 453 38.55 -5.47 4.36
CA LYS A 453 38.93 -4.10 4.77
C LYS A 453 37.86 -3.06 4.41
N LEU A 454 36.81 -3.46 3.67
CA LEU A 454 35.62 -2.68 3.38
C LEU A 454 34.65 -2.76 4.55
#